data_AF-A0A837C9A6-F1
#
_entry.id   AF-A0A837C9A6-F1
#
_cell.length_a   1.000
_cell.length_b   1.000
_cell.length_c   1.000
_cell.angle_alpha   90.00
_cell.angle_beta   90.00
_cell.angle_gamma   90.00
#
_symmetry.space_group_name_H-M   'P 1'
#
loop_
_entity.id
_entity.type
_entity.pdbx_description
1 polymer ?
#
loop_
_entity_poly.entity_id
_entity_poly.type
_entity_poly.pdbx_seq_one_letter_code
_entity_poly.pdbx_strand_id
1 'polypeptide(L)'
;MCGTSRPRARSLVERPHRPTSLASSLPNRYMRGRCWSAAGLRTLRRATSSRRDADETAVNKTMLADDPEHGPSALRQLRAMTVDICDVIALTDENDFHITTTTVMAGNALLVDSRATDLEYDRTPAHIARGGLDHYQMTLCIEGEMRFSSGRREVTLRPGDICLLDMAQPNRTVFRGGSGRTHLMAIIVQRSMLAPRLAHPDSATATLLPSDHPHARLLASHYAALALPPEPEAGSVEATIEAIADIVAAAAGGTADIAEGVERAERHLYLAMIKRRIADNLETDALGVSELCRHFQISRATLYRLFEADGGLAHYVREQRLNLAFQRLLSPAAQDKRLIDLAVGLRFSSDSTFIRAFRRKFGLTPGELRELTDTWLRETGAIPAFDTVLHQLARRRASRS
;
A
#
# COMPACT_ATOMS: atom_id res chain seq x y z
N MET A 1 60.18 -47.06 -3.72
CA MET A 1 60.43 -45.93 -2.79
C MET A 1 60.83 -44.71 -3.61
N CYS A 2 60.26 -43.54 -3.29
CA CYS A 2 60.62 -42.15 -3.70
C CYS A 2 60.79 -41.86 -5.21
N GLY A 3 59.96 -41.04 -5.86
CA GLY A 3 59.89 -39.56 -5.80
C GLY A 3 60.37 -39.02 -7.17
N THR A 4 59.95 -37.93 -7.80
CA THR A 4 59.14 -36.74 -7.53
C THR A 4 59.08 -35.94 -8.85
N SER A 5 57.95 -35.32 -9.23
CA SER A 5 57.94 -33.99 -9.90
C SER A 5 56.51 -33.43 -10.00
N ARG A 6 56.31 -32.24 -9.39
CA ARG A 6 55.09 -31.40 -9.37
C ARG A 6 54.70 -30.85 -10.76
N PRO A 7 53.48 -30.31 -10.91
CA PRO A 7 53.40 -28.85 -11.04
C PRO A 7 52.31 -28.14 -10.21
N ARG A 8 52.44 -26.81 -10.20
CA ARG A 8 51.88 -25.75 -9.35
C ARG A 8 50.35 -25.60 -9.35
N ALA A 9 49.79 -25.38 -8.16
CA ALA A 9 48.45 -24.82 -7.96
C ALA A 9 48.46 -23.29 -8.06
N ARG A 10 47.50 -22.71 -8.78
CA ARG A 10 47.11 -21.30 -8.70
C ARG A 10 45.82 -21.21 -7.89
N SER A 11 45.85 -20.44 -6.81
CA SER A 11 44.70 -20.11 -5.96
C SER A 11 43.79 -19.11 -6.67
N LEU A 12 42.53 -19.46 -6.91
CA LEU A 12 41.46 -18.48 -7.15
C LEU A 12 40.88 -18.06 -5.79
N VAL A 13 40.97 -16.77 -5.50
CA VAL A 13 40.26 -16.10 -4.42
C VAL A 13 38.86 -15.78 -4.95
N GLU A 14 37.84 -16.48 -4.47
CA GLU A 14 36.44 -16.15 -4.70
C GLU A 14 36.06 -14.87 -3.93
N ARG A 15 35.49 -13.90 -4.64
CA ARG A 15 34.89 -12.68 -4.06
C ARG A 15 33.42 -12.99 -3.71
N PRO A 16 32.91 -12.60 -2.53
CA PRO A 16 31.50 -12.78 -2.21
C PRO A 16 30.62 -11.78 -3.00
N HIS A 17 29.55 -12.30 -3.57
CA HIS A 17 28.49 -11.55 -4.23
C HIS A 17 27.78 -10.61 -3.26
N ARG A 18 27.67 -9.32 -3.62
CA ARG A 18 26.83 -8.34 -2.92
C ARG A 18 25.34 -8.63 -3.19
N PRO A 19 24.46 -8.62 -2.17
CA PRO A 19 23.02 -8.62 -2.41
C PRO A 19 22.59 -7.25 -2.96
N THR A 20 21.87 -7.27 -4.07
CA THR A 20 21.21 -6.12 -4.69
C THR A 20 20.12 -5.62 -3.74
N SER A 21 20.21 -4.39 -3.25
CA SER A 21 19.24 -3.84 -2.30
C SER A 21 17.88 -3.58 -2.98
N LEU A 22 16.81 -4.02 -2.33
CA LEU A 22 15.42 -3.70 -2.68
C LEU A 22 15.03 -2.23 -2.37
N ALA A 23 15.96 -1.44 -1.82
CA ALA A 23 15.73 -0.05 -1.42
C ALA A 23 15.61 0.94 -2.60
N SER A 24 15.95 0.53 -3.83
CA SER A 24 16.05 1.46 -4.97
C SER A 24 14.79 1.59 -5.85
N SER A 25 13.65 1.01 -5.46
CA SER A 25 12.42 1.05 -6.28
C SER A 25 11.21 1.74 -5.65
N LEU A 26 11.38 2.46 -4.53
CA LEU A 26 10.31 3.26 -3.93
C LEU A 26 10.34 4.69 -4.53
N PRO A 27 9.25 5.19 -5.14
CA PRO A 27 9.23 6.54 -5.70
C PRO A 27 9.31 7.60 -4.59
N ASN A 28 10.31 8.48 -4.71
CA ASN A 28 10.54 9.65 -3.87
C ASN A 28 9.52 10.78 -4.20
N ARG A 29 8.25 10.59 -3.84
CA ARG A 29 7.18 11.59 -4.02
C ARG A 29 6.29 11.68 -2.77
N TYR A 30 6.86 12.13 -1.67
CA TYR A 30 6.10 12.60 -0.51
C TYR A 30 6.75 13.87 0.02
N MET A 31 6.27 15.03 -0.43
CA MET A 31 6.74 16.32 0.10
C MET A 31 5.64 17.36 0.30
N ARG A 32 4.37 17.11 -0.06
CA ARG A 32 3.26 18.02 0.26
C ARG A 32 1.95 17.25 0.38
N GLY A 33 1.50 17.01 1.62
CA GLY A 33 0.20 16.43 1.91
C GLY A 33 -0.15 16.67 3.38
N ARG A 34 -1.28 17.33 3.63
CA ARG A 34 -1.72 17.82 4.94
C ARG A 34 -1.60 16.77 6.05
N CYS A 35 -0.94 17.15 7.14
CA CYS A 35 -0.83 16.39 8.38
C CYS A 35 -2.21 16.35 9.06
N TRP A 36 -2.82 15.17 9.17
CA TRP A 36 -4.02 14.94 9.98
C TRP A 36 -3.61 14.19 11.26
N SER A 37 -2.88 14.86 12.15
CA SER A 37 -2.64 14.35 13.49
C SER A 37 -3.83 14.68 14.43
N ALA A 38 -4.02 13.88 15.47
CA ALA A 38 -5.15 13.85 16.42
C ALA A 38 -6.49 13.23 15.97
N ALA A 39 -6.77 13.07 14.66
CA ALA A 39 -8.04 12.50 14.19
C ALA A 39 -8.08 10.95 14.26
N GLY A 40 -7.04 10.25 13.78
CA GLY A 40 -7.02 8.78 13.64
C GLY A 40 -7.28 8.00 14.94
N LEU A 41 -6.69 8.42 16.06
CA LEU A 41 -6.90 7.81 17.38
C LEU A 41 -8.23 8.21 18.04
N ARG A 42 -8.78 9.40 17.72
CA ARG A 42 -10.14 9.79 18.14
C ARG A 42 -11.20 9.00 17.37
N THR A 43 -10.93 8.57 16.15
CA THR A 43 -11.86 7.78 15.33
C THR A 43 -12.06 6.36 15.90
N LEU A 44 -11.03 5.75 16.49
CA LEU A 44 -11.15 4.51 17.28
C LEU A 44 -12.07 4.67 18.49
N ARG A 45 -12.02 5.81 19.17
CA ARG A 45 -12.94 6.14 20.29
C ARG A 45 -14.35 6.54 19.82
N ARG A 46 -14.50 7.11 18.61
CA ARG A 46 -15.82 7.52 18.06
C ARG A 46 -16.63 6.37 17.48
N ALA A 47 -15.99 5.29 17.03
CA ALA A 47 -16.69 4.07 16.60
C ALA A 47 -17.45 3.37 17.75
N THR A 48 -17.29 3.82 19.00
CA THR A 48 -17.91 3.24 20.20
C THR A 48 -18.75 4.22 21.03
N SER A 49 -18.98 5.47 20.60
CA SER A 49 -19.85 6.39 21.34
C SER A 49 -20.39 7.58 20.52
N SER A 50 -21.70 7.84 20.64
CA SER A 50 -22.43 8.89 19.92
C SER A 50 -22.46 10.25 20.65
N ARG A 51 -22.40 11.34 19.85
CA ARG A 51 -23.03 12.68 20.04
C ARG A 51 -22.57 13.63 21.17
N ARG A 52 -21.91 14.74 20.81
CA ARG A 52 -22.40 16.16 20.78
C ARG A 52 -21.24 17.19 20.83
N ASP A 53 -21.33 18.20 19.94
CA ASP A 53 -21.17 19.67 20.06
C ASP A 53 -20.32 20.25 21.22
N ALA A 54 -19.62 21.39 21.14
CA ALA A 54 -19.25 22.38 20.12
C ALA A 54 -18.30 23.40 20.82
N ASP A 55 -17.68 24.25 20.00
CA ASP A 55 -17.37 25.66 20.26
C ASP A 55 -15.92 26.13 20.53
N GLU A 56 -15.71 27.28 19.88
CA GLU A 56 -14.56 28.10 19.48
C GLU A 56 -14.12 29.00 20.65
N THR A 57 -12.84 29.36 20.88
CA THR A 57 -12.22 30.58 20.33
C THR A 57 -10.79 30.77 20.87
N ALA A 58 -9.99 31.50 20.08
CA ALA A 58 -8.55 31.70 20.14
C ALA A 58 -8.03 32.68 21.21
N VAL A 59 -6.75 32.54 21.60
CA VAL A 59 -5.85 33.68 21.90
C VAL A 59 -4.43 33.37 21.40
N ASN A 60 -3.90 34.31 20.63
CA ASN A 60 -2.62 34.30 19.94
C ASN A 60 -1.47 34.67 20.91
N LYS A 61 -0.44 33.82 21.02
CA LYS A 61 0.87 34.17 21.59
C LYS A 61 1.98 33.52 20.76
N THR A 62 2.72 34.35 20.06
CA THR A 62 3.93 34.00 19.31
C THR A 62 5.02 33.50 20.27
N MET A 63 5.08 32.19 20.48
CA MET A 63 6.28 31.46 20.87
C MET A 63 6.72 30.65 19.66
N LEU A 64 8.05 30.46 19.48
CA LEU A 64 8.63 29.71 18.37
C LEU A 64 7.78 28.46 18.11
N ALA A 65 7.27 28.32 16.88
CA ALA A 65 6.43 27.18 16.54
C ALA A 65 7.29 25.92 16.66
N ASP A 66 7.11 25.19 17.77
CA ASP A 66 7.55 23.81 17.90
C ASP A 66 7.09 23.08 16.64
N ASP A 67 8.03 22.50 15.89
CA ASP A 67 7.67 21.57 14.83
C ASP A 67 6.87 20.43 15.49
N PRO A 68 5.59 20.21 15.14
CA PRO A 68 4.72 19.24 15.81
C PRO A 68 5.27 17.81 15.74
N GLU A 69 6.28 17.56 14.92
CA GLU A 69 6.91 16.26 14.71
C GLU A 69 8.28 16.15 15.40
N HIS A 70 8.75 17.17 16.14
CA HIS A 70 10.09 17.20 16.74
C HIS A 70 10.12 17.69 18.20
N GLY A 71 11.15 17.25 18.92
CA GLY A 71 11.54 17.71 20.24
C GLY A 71 10.60 17.26 21.37
N PRO A 72 10.71 17.90 22.56
CA PRO A 72 9.95 17.50 23.75
C PRO A 72 8.44 17.69 23.59
N SER A 73 8.02 18.62 22.71
CA SER A 73 6.61 18.87 22.41
C SER A 73 5.96 17.69 21.70
N ALA A 74 6.62 17.16 20.65
CA ALA A 74 6.18 15.98 19.94
C ALA A 74 6.11 14.74 20.86
N LEU A 75 7.10 14.57 21.76
CA LEU A 75 7.09 13.49 22.74
C LEU A 75 5.92 13.60 23.74
N ARG A 76 5.66 14.81 24.26
CA ARG A 76 4.50 15.05 25.14
C ARG A 76 3.18 14.76 24.43
N GLN A 77 3.05 15.18 23.18
CA GLN A 77 1.84 14.94 22.39
C GLN A 77 1.64 13.44 22.14
N LEU A 78 2.69 12.72 21.77
CA LEU A 78 2.65 11.26 21.59
C LEU A 78 2.22 10.55 22.88
N ARG A 79 2.84 10.88 24.03
CA ARG A 79 2.47 10.35 25.35
C ARG A 79 1.00 10.61 25.66
N ALA A 80 0.52 11.84 25.47
CA ALA A 80 -0.87 12.18 25.71
C ALA A 80 -1.85 11.42 24.81
N MET A 81 -1.49 11.17 23.55
CA MET A 81 -2.30 10.44 22.58
C MET A 81 -2.33 8.93 22.83
N THR A 82 -1.33 8.39 23.53
CA THR A 82 -1.15 6.94 23.75
C THR A 82 -1.30 6.53 25.21
N VAL A 83 -1.64 7.45 26.12
CA VAL A 83 -1.70 7.20 27.58
C VAL A 83 -2.59 6.02 28.00
N ASP A 84 -3.67 5.73 27.27
CA ASP A 84 -4.54 4.57 27.54
C ASP A 84 -4.09 3.29 26.81
N ILE A 85 -3.06 3.39 25.98
CA ILE A 85 -2.56 2.34 25.09
C ILE A 85 -1.20 1.82 25.57
N CYS A 86 -0.24 2.71 25.83
CA CYS A 86 1.10 2.34 26.27
C CYS A 86 1.81 3.54 26.91
N ASP A 87 2.82 3.24 27.72
CA ASP A 87 3.81 4.23 28.10
C ASP A 87 4.81 4.43 26.96
N VAL A 88 5.30 5.66 26.80
CA VAL A 88 6.29 6.02 25.77
C VAL A 88 7.55 6.56 26.42
N ILE A 89 8.65 5.87 26.17
CA ILE A 89 9.97 6.16 26.72
C ILE A 89 10.88 6.53 25.56
N ALA A 90 11.33 7.79 25.49
CA ALA A 90 12.34 8.18 24.52
C ALA A 90 13.68 7.53 24.89
N LEU A 91 14.37 6.97 23.90
CA LEU A 91 15.71 6.38 24.06
C LEU A 91 16.79 7.26 23.42
N THR A 92 16.41 8.42 22.90
CA THR A 92 17.24 9.55 22.49
C THR A 92 17.08 10.70 23.47
N ASP A 93 17.92 11.74 23.35
CA ASP A 93 17.64 13.02 23.99
C ASP A 93 16.26 13.53 23.57
N GLU A 94 15.48 14.11 24.50
CA GLU A 94 14.13 14.60 24.19
C GLU A 94 14.16 15.76 23.19
N ASN A 95 15.26 16.53 23.12
CA ASN A 95 15.44 17.59 22.13
C ASN A 95 15.65 17.03 20.71
N ASP A 96 16.24 15.84 20.60
CA ASP A 96 16.48 15.17 19.32
C ASP A 96 15.31 14.26 18.90
N PHE A 97 14.31 14.10 19.77
CA PHE A 97 13.16 13.24 19.52
C PHE A 97 12.43 13.67 18.24
N HIS A 98 12.06 12.71 17.40
CA HIS A 98 11.29 12.99 16.20
C HIS A 98 10.29 11.88 15.96
N ILE A 99 9.04 12.24 15.66
CA ILE A 99 8.02 11.29 15.23
C ILE A 99 7.08 11.91 14.21
N THR A 100 6.93 11.22 13.09
CA THR A 100 5.87 11.48 12.11
C THR A 100 4.98 10.27 12.06
N THR A 101 3.67 10.43 12.29
CA THR A 101 2.72 9.33 12.17
C THR A 101 1.51 9.77 11.37
N THR A 102 1.24 9.08 10.27
CA THR A 102 0.01 9.23 9.47
C THR A 102 -0.91 8.05 9.77
N THR A 103 -2.18 8.33 10.03
CA THR A 103 -3.20 7.30 10.22
C THR A 103 -4.37 7.53 9.29
N VAL A 104 -4.69 6.54 8.46
CA VAL A 104 -5.80 6.58 7.50
C VAL A 104 -6.73 5.42 7.77
N MET A 105 -8.04 5.67 7.70
CA MET A 105 -9.04 4.61 7.73
C MET A 105 -9.21 4.04 6.32
N ALA A 106 -9.13 2.72 6.22
CA ALA A 106 -9.16 1.97 4.98
C ALA A 106 -10.18 0.83 5.16
N GLY A 107 -11.43 1.10 4.79
CA GLY A 107 -12.55 0.23 5.15
C GLY A 107 -12.67 0.05 6.67
N ASN A 108 -12.62 -1.20 7.12
CA ASN A 108 -12.69 -1.56 8.55
C ASN A 108 -11.31 -1.70 9.23
N ALA A 109 -10.26 -1.19 8.61
CA ALA A 109 -8.89 -1.22 9.13
C ALA A 109 -8.30 0.19 9.26
N LEU A 110 -7.24 0.29 10.05
CA LEU A 110 -6.40 1.48 10.11
C LEU A 110 -5.05 1.18 9.49
N LEU A 111 -4.63 2.08 8.63
CA LEU A 111 -3.28 2.10 8.08
C LEU A 111 -2.49 3.14 8.86
N VAL A 112 -1.39 2.72 9.45
CA VAL A 112 -0.49 3.58 10.22
C VAL A 112 0.87 3.58 9.54
N ASP A 113 1.33 4.73 9.07
CA ASP A 113 2.70 4.95 8.62
C ASP A 113 3.41 5.79 9.69
N SER A 114 4.43 5.22 10.34
CA SER A 114 5.14 5.86 11.44
C SER A 114 6.64 5.85 11.24
N ARG A 115 7.27 7.02 11.39
CA ARG A 115 8.72 7.21 11.42
C ARG A 115 9.08 7.84 12.73
N ALA A 116 9.93 7.19 13.52
CA ALA A 116 10.32 7.71 14.82
C ALA A 116 11.81 7.48 15.11
N THR A 117 12.39 8.34 15.94
CA THR A 117 13.69 8.08 16.58
C THR A 117 13.59 6.92 17.56
N ASP A 118 14.75 6.49 18.11
CA ASP A 118 14.78 5.40 19.08
C ASP A 118 13.86 5.71 20.28
N LEU A 119 12.91 4.82 20.51
CA LEU A 119 11.92 4.92 21.57
C LEU A 119 11.48 3.51 21.97
N GLU A 120 10.79 3.45 23.10
CA GLU A 120 10.15 2.26 23.61
C GLU A 120 8.68 2.54 23.92
N TYR A 121 7.83 1.61 23.50
CA TYR A 121 6.45 1.48 23.92
C TYR A 121 6.33 0.35 24.94
N ASP A 122 5.77 0.64 26.12
CA ASP A 122 5.46 -0.37 27.13
C ASP A 122 3.94 -0.46 27.36
N ARG A 123 3.34 -1.54 26.86
CA ARG A 123 1.92 -1.84 27.03
C ARG A 123 1.76 -2.80 28.21
N THR A 124 1.54 -2.24 29.38
CA THR A 124 1.36 -2.97 30.63
C THR A 124 -0.03 -3.66 30.73
N PRO A 125 -0.20 -4.64 31.64
CA PRO A 125 -1.52 -5.21 31.94
C PRO A 125 -2.57 -4.18 32.35
N ALA A 126 -2.17 -3.07 32.99
CA ALA A 126 -3.09 -1.99 33.36
C ALA A 126 -3.63 -1.26 32.11
N HIS A 127 -2.82 -1.09 31.06
CA HIS A 127 -3.26 -0.57 29.78
C HIS A 127 -4.24 -1.51 29.07
N ILE A 128 -4.05 -2.84 29.18
CA ILE A 128 -5.02 -3.81 28.64
C ILE A 128 -6.37 -3.71 29.38
N ALA A 129 -6.34 -3.66 30.71
CA ALA A 129 -7.56 -3.64 31.52
C ALA A 129 -8.39 -2.36 31.33
N ARG A 130 -7.74 -1.23 31.03
CA ARG A 130 -8.40 0.08 30.82
C ARG A 130 -8.68 0.40 29.36
N GLY A 131 -7.76 0.03 28.48
CA GLY A 131 -7.79 0.32 27.06
C GLY A 131 -8.50 -0.78 26.30
N GLY A 132 -9.74 -0.55 25.88
CA GLY A 132 -10.55 -1.46 25.07
C GLY A 132 -10.04 -1.68 23.63
N LEU A 133 -8.72 -1.61 23.42
CA LEU A 133 -8.06 -1.84 22.15
C LEU A 133 -7.52 -3.28 22.11
N ASP A 134 -8.33 -4.19 21.61
CA ASP A 134 -8.09 -5.64 21.53
C ASP A 134 -7.68 -6.14 20.14
N HIS A 135 -7.25 -5.21 19.29
CA HIS A 135 -7.03 -5.40 17.86
C HIS A 135 -5.78 -6.25 17.56
N TYR A 136 -5.69 -6.74 16.33
CA TYR A 136 -4.44 -7.25 15.78
C TYR A 136 -3.76 -6.19 14.93
N GLN A 137 -2.44 -6.19 14.96
CA GLN A 137 -1.60 -5.31 14.18
C GLN A 137 -0.63 -6.14 13.33
N MET A 138 -0.71 -6.00 12.01
CA MET A 138 0.26 -6.59 11.07
C MET A 138 1.25 -5.49 10.67
N THR A 139 2.51 -5.63 11.07
CA THR A 139 3.52 -4.56 10.95
C THR A 139 4.64 -4.95 10.00
N LEU A 140 4.87 -4.13 8.97
CA LEU A 140 6.04 -4.17 8.09
C LEU A 140 7.11 -3.21 8.61
N CYS A 141 8.34 -3.70 8.75
CA CYS A 141 9.51 -2.83 8.94
C CYS A 141 10.06 -2.39 7.58
N ILE A 142 10.18 -1.08 7.35
CA ILE A 142 10.71 -0.51 6.10
C ILE A 142 12.16 -0.07 6.29
N GLU A 143 12.47 0.55 7.42
CA GLU A 143 13.81 1.00 7.80
C GLU A 143 14.01 0.83 9.32
N GLY A 144 15.26 0.60 9.73
CA GLY A 144 15.62 0.45 11.14
C GLY A 144 15.39 -0.97 11.66
N GLU A 145 15.24 -1.08 12.98
CA GLU A 145 14.97 -2.33 13.68
C GLU A 145 13.86 -2.10 14.71
N MET A 146 12.92 -3.05 14.80
CA MET A 146 11.92 -3.08 15.87
C MET A 146 12.05 -4.39 16.63
N ARG A 147 12.32 -4.31 17.93
CA ARG A 147 12.24 -5.47 18.83
C ARG A 147 10.87 -5.48 19.49
N PHE A 148 10.17 -6.59 19.36
CA PHE A 148 8.86 -6.81 19.96
C PHE A 148 8.94 -7.97 20.92
N SER A 149 8.41 -7.78 22.12
CA SER A 149 8.34 -8.83 23.15
C SER A 149 6.95 -8.88 23.76
N SER A 150 6.43 -10.09 23.94
CA SER A 150 5.14 -10.35 24.58
C SER A 150 5.18 -11.72 25.28
N GLY A 151 4.96 -11.72 26.59
CA GLY A 151 5.15 -12.91 27.42
C GLY A 151 6.57 -13.47 27.32
N ARG A 152 6.70 -14.72 26.86
CA ARG A 152 8.00 -15.41 26.65
C ARG A 152 8.53 -15.28 25.22
N ARG A 153 7.81 -14.60 24.33
CA ARG A 153 8.20 -14.45 22.93
C ARG A 153 8.89 -13.12 22.72
N GLU A 154 9.99 -13.15 21.98
CA GLU A 154 10.73 -11.99 21.54
C GLU A 154 11.12 -12.18 20.08
N VAL A 155 10.89 -11.15 19.26
CA VAL A 155 11.26 -11.13 17.85
C VAL A 155 11.85 -9.78 17.48
N THR A 156 12.77 -9.80 16.53
CA THR A 156 13.40 -8.60 15.99
C THR A 156 13.05 -8.50 14.52
N LEU A 157 12.28 -7.46 14.14
CA LEU A 157 11.97 -7.16 12.76
C LEU A 157 13.07 -6.30 12.16
N ARG A 158 13.48 -6.66 10.94
CA ARG A 158 14.39 -5.93 10.08
C ARG A 158 13.68 -5.47 8.80
N PRO A 159 14.30 -4.60 7.99
CA PRO A 159 13.69 -4.11 6.77
C PRO A 159 13.18 -5.24 5.87
N GLY A 160 11.89 -5.19 5.52
CA GLY A 160 11.17 -6.18 4.73
C GLY A 160 10.43 -7.24 5.55
N ASP A 161 10.72 -7.37 6.86
CA ASP A 161 10.04 -8.34 7.71
C ASP A 161 8.64 -7.86 8.10
N ILE A 162 7.71 -8.81 8.21
CA ILE A 162 6.34 -8.56 8.67
C ILE A 162 6.12 -9.32 9.98
N CYS A 163 5.47 -8.68 10.96
CA CYS A 163 5.12 -9.34 12.22
C CYS A 163 3.65 -9.13 12.57
N LEU A 164 3.03 -10.19 13.11
CA LEU A 164 1.71 -10.12 13.73
C LEU A 164 1.84 -9.83 15.23
N LEU A 165 1.20 -8.76 15.68
CA LEU A 165 1.12 -8.33 17.06
C LEU A 165 -0.32 -8.40 17.53
N ASP A 166 -0.52 -8.89 18.74
CA ASP A 166 -1.80 -8.86 19.45
C ASP A 166 -1.82 -7.70 20.46
N MET A 167 -2.68 -6.71 20.22
CA MET A 167 -2.81 -5.54 21.10
C MET A 167 -3.66 -5.82 22.35
N ALA A 168 -4.33 -6.97 22.44
CA ALA A 168 -5.01 -7.41 23.66
C ALA A 168 -4.04 -7.98 24.71
N GLN A 169 -2.75 -8.09 24.40
CA GLN A 169 -1.74 -8.65 25.29
C GLN A 169 -0.72 -7.60 25.72
N PRO A 170 -0.20 -7.70 26.97
CA PRO A 170 0.93 -6.90 27.38
C PRO A 170 2.12 -7.14 26.46
N ASN A 171 2.80 -6.07 26.08
CA ASN A 171 3.94 -6.15 25.19
C ASN A 171 4.87 -4.95 25.37
N ARG A 172 6.12 -5.15 24.97
CA ARG A 172 7.14 -4.11 24.93
C ARG A 172 7.73 -4.06 23.53
N THR A 173 7.71 -2.87 22.94
CA THR A 173 8.19 -2.61 21.58
C THR A 173 9.29 -1.57 21.62
N VAL A 174 10.49 -1.90 21.13
CA VAL A 174 11.66 -1.02 21.15
C VAL A 174 12.09 -0.74 19.71
N PHE A 175 12.20 0.54 19.36
CA PHE A 175 12.75 0.98 18.08
C PHE A 175 14.23 1.27 18.22
N ARG A 176 15.04 0.72 17.31
CA ARG A 176 16.49 0.90 17.24
C ARG A 176 16.89 1.09 15.78
N GLY A 177 17.02 2.34 15.33
CA GLY A 177 17.44 2.65 13.97
C GLY A 177 18.97 2.69 13.86
N GLY A 178 19.59 1.88 12.99
CA GLY A 178 21.01 2.04 12.66
C GLY A 178 21.36 3.41 12.05
N SER A 179 20.36 4.07 11.43
CA SER A 179 20.39 5.44 10.91
C SER A 179 19.82 6.49 11.90
N GLY A 180 19.48 6.08 13.13
CA GLY A 180 18.84 6.93 14.14
C GLY A 180 17.32 7.07 14.01
N ARG A 181 16.69 6.41 13.02
CA ARG A 181 15.23 6.38 12.85
C ARG A 181 14.75 4.98 12.44
N THR A 182 13.54 4.64 12.84
CA THR A 182 12.82 3.43 12.44
C THR A 182 11.56 3.83 11.68
N HIS A 183 11.32 3.20 10.53
CA HIS A 183 10.15 3.42 9.68
C HIS A 183 9.32 2.15 9.63
N LEU A 184 8.10 2.20 10.17
CA LEU A 184 7.16 1.09 10.19
C LEU A 184 5.88 1.47 9.47
N MET A 185 5.29 0.48 8.81
CA MET A 185 3.90 0.55 8.37
C MET A 185 3.10 -0.57 9.02
N ALA A 186 1.92 -0.23 9.53
CA ALA A 186 1.06 -1.17 10.21
C ALA A 186 -0.36 -1.14 9.66
N ILE A 187 -0.96 -2.33 9.55
CA ILE A 187 -2.39 -2.52 9.30
C ILE A 187 -2.99 -3.01 10.61
N ILE A 188 -3.88 -2.22 11.20
CA ILE A 188 -4.56 -2.55 12.45
C ILE A 188 -5.99 -2.95 12.11
N VAL A 189 -6.38 -4.16 12.53
CA VAL A 189 -7.68 -4.77 12.22
C VAL A 189 -8.39 -5.23 13.49
N GLN A 190 -9.71 -5.24 13.44
CA GLN A 190 -10.50 -5.77 14.55
C GLN A 190 -10.20 -7.25 14.79
N ARG A 191 -10.23 -7.66 16.06
CA ARG A 191 -10.05 -9.05 16.47
C ARG A 191 -11.01 -10.01 15.76
N SER A 192 -12.27 -9.61 15.59
CA SER A 192 -13.30 -10.38 14.88
C SER A 192 -12.97 -10.69 13.42
N MET A 193 -12.11 -9.90 12.78
CA MET A 193 -11.69 -10.13 11.39
C MET A 193 -10.60 -11.21 11.28
N LEU A 194 -9.59 -11.17 12.15
CA LEU A 194 -8.41 -12.03 12.05
C LEU A 194 -8.49 -13.28 12.94
N ALA A 195 -9.09 -13.20 14.12
CA ALA A 195 -9.16 -14.33 15.06
C ALA A 195 -9.79 -15.60 14.46
N PRO A 196 -10.87 -15.53 13.65
CA PRO A 196 -11.44 -16.73 13.02
C PRO A 196 -10.49 -17.43 12.03
N ARG A 197 -9.43 -16.75 11.59
CA ARG A 197 -8.42 -17.27 10.65
C ARG A 197 -7.21 -17.86 11.37
N LEU A 198 -7.13 -17.78 12.69
CA LEU A 198 -5.99 -18.27 13.47
C LEU A 198 -6.38 -19.57 14.17
N ALA A 199 -5.54 -20.60 14.12
CA ALA A 199 -5.81 -21.82 14.89
C ALA A 199 -5.75 -21.55 16.40
N HIS A 200 -4.86 -20.64 16.82
CA HIS A 200 -4.70 -20.21 18.21
C HIS A 200 -4.62 -18.69 18.30
N PRO A 201 -5.76 -17.97 18.28
CA PRO A 201 -5.80 -16.51 18.23
C PRO A 201 -4.97 -15.83 19.32
N ASP A 202 -5.08 -16.31 20.56
CA ASP A 202 -4.40 -15.71 21.72
C ASP A 202 -2.92 -16.12 21.82
N SER A 203 -2.43 -16.97 20.91
CA SER A 203 -1.02 -17.39 20.84
C SER A 203 -0.36 -17.05 19.51
N ALA A 204 -1.00 -16.23 18.68
CA ALA A 204 -0.50 -15.85 17.36
C ALA A 204 0.45 -14.64 17.37
N THR A 205 0.52 -13.89 18.48
CA THR A 205 1.39 -12.72 18.61
C THR A 205 2.88 -13.08 18.47
N ALA A 206 3.69 -12.10 18.07
CA ALA A 206 5.11 -12.26 17.78
C ALA A 206 5.40 -13.29 16.67
N THR A 207 4.46 -13.49 15.74
CA THR A 207 4.72 -14.30 14.54
C THR A 207 5.45 -13.46 13.51
N LEU A 208 6.70 -13.82 13.25
CA LEU A 208 7.55 -13.18 12.24
C LEU A 208 7.44 -13.90 10.90
N LEU A 209 7.21 -13.13 9.85
CA LEU A 209 7.33 -13.54 8.45
C LEU A 209 8.57 -12.84 7.86
N PRO A 210 9.70 -13.54 7.74
CA PRO A 210 10.96 -12.94 7.30
C PRO A 210 10.92 -12.45 5.86
N SER A 211 11.69 -11.40 5.56
CA SER A 211 11.76 -10.72 4.26
C SER A 211 12.18 -11.61 3.07
N ASP A 212 12.90 -12.71 3.31
CA ASP A 212 13.27 -13.67 2.28
C ASP A 212 12.12 -14.60 1.88
N HIS A 213 11.07 -14.70 2.71
CA HIS A 213 9.88 -15.48 2.42
C HIS A 213 9.08 -14.87 1.24
N PRO A 214 8.61 -15.67 0.25
CA PRO A 214 7.84 -15.18 -0.89
C PRO A 214 6.62 -14.32 -0.50
N HIS A 215 5.86 -14.76 0.50
CA HIS A 215 4.73 -14.00 1.03
C HIS A 215 5.15 -12.64 1.62
N ALA A 216 6.27 -12.53 2.35
CA ALA A 216 6.70 -11.23 2.89
C ALA A 216 6.92 -10.21 1.78
N ARG A 217 7.61 -10.61 0.71
CA ARG A 217 7.86 -9.74 -0.45
C ARG A 217 6.58 -9.33 -1.16
N LEU A 218 5.64 -10.26 -1.30
CA LEU A 218 4.32 -10.01 -1.89
C LEU A 218 3.58 -8.97 -1.05
N LEU A 219 3.40 -9.23 0.24
CA LEU A 219 2.69 -8.35 1.17
C LEU A 219 3.32 -6.95 1.24
N ALA A 220 4.65 -6.85 1.35
CA ALA A 220 5.36 -5.57 1.43
C ALA A 220 5.05 -4.63 0.25
N SER A 221 4.83 -5.18 -0.94
CA SER A 221 4.47 -4.42 -2.14
C SER A 221 3.05 -3.80 -2.07
N HIS A 222 2.18 -4.37 -1.23
CA HIS A 222 0.82 -3.87 -0.97
C HIS A 222 0.78 -2.86 0.18
N TYR A 223 1.61 -3.00 1.21
CA TYR A 223 1.72 -1.98 2.27
C TYR A 223 2.00 -0.60 1.66
N ALA A 224 2.98 -0.49 0.77
CA ALA A 224 3.28 0.76 0.07
C ALA A 224 2.11 1.26 -0.81
N ALA A 225 1.30 0.36 -1.36
CA ALA A 225 0.13 0.71 -2.18
C ALA A 225 -0.99 1.33 -1.33
N LEU A 226 -1.22 0.75 -0.15
CA LEU A 226 -2.26 1.15 0.78
C LEU A 226 -2.01 2.55 1.37
N ALA A 227 -0.75 3.01 1.38
CA ALA A 227 -0.38 4.38 1.78
C ALA A 227 -0.77 5.47 0.76
N LEU A 228 -1.16 5.07 -0.45
CA LEU A 228 -1.55 5.99 -1.51
C LEU A 228 -3.08 6.20 -1.51
N PRO A 229 -3.57 7.36 -1.96
CA PRO A 229 -5.00 7.54 -2.18
C PRO A 229 -5.55 6.42 -3.06
N PRO A 230 -6.75 5.89 -2.77
CA PRO A 230 -7.34 4.84 -3.57
C PRO A 230 -7.58 5.37 -5.00
N GLU A 231 -6.96 4.72 -5.98
CA GLU A 231 -7.27 4.96 -7.39
C GLU A 231 -8.56 4.22 -7.75
N PRO A 232 -9.45 4.81 -8.58
CA PRO A 232 -10.77 4.22 -8.91
C PRO A 232 -10.69 2.81 -9.50
N GLU A 233 -9.56 2.47 -10.12
CA GLU A 233 -9.33 1.20 -10.83
C GLU A 233 -8.50 0.18 -10.01
N ALA A 234 -8.04 0.53 -8.80
CA ALA A 234 -7.08 -0.27 -8.01
C ALA A 234 -7.68 -1.48 -7.28
N GLY A 235 -9.00 -1.73 -7.40
CA GLY A 235 -9.69 -2.78 -6.66
C GLY A 235 -10.05 -2.35 -5.23
N SER A 236 -10.70 -3.24 -4.48
CA SER A 236 -11.13 -2.96 -3.10
C SER A 236 -9.93 -3.02 -2.14
N VAL A 237 -9.74 -1.93 -1.41
CA VAL A 237 -8.77 -1.82 -0.32
C VAL A 237 -9.07 -2.86 0.76
N GLU A 238 -10.34 -3.10 1.06
CA GLU A 238 -10.81 -4.12 2.01
C GLU A 238 -10.39 -5.53 1.55
N ALA A 239 -10.63 -5.88 0.28
CA ALA A 239 -10.23 -7.17 -0.27
C ALA A 239 -8.70 -7.38 -0.21
N THR A 240 -7.92 -6.31 -0.40
CA THR A 240 -6.46 -6.36 -0.25
C THR A 240 -6.07 -6.64 1.20
N ILE A 241 -6.70 -5.95 2.16
CA ILE A 241 -6.44 -6.15 3.60
C ILE A 241 -6.85 -7.55 4.05
N GLU A 242 -7.98 -8.06 3.56
CA GLU A 242 -8.41 -9.44 3.79
C GLU A 242 -7.41 -10.45 3.24
N ALA A 243 -6.91 -10.25 2.02
CA ALA A 243 -5.90 -11.14 1.44
C ALA A 243 -4.56 -11.10 2.22
N ILE A 244 -4.15 -9.92 2.68
CA ILE A 244 -2.97 -9.79 3.57
C ILE A 244 -3.19 -10.57 4.86
N ALA A 245 -4.37 -10.43 5.48
CA ALA A 245 -4.72 -11.12 6.71
C ALA A 245 -4.76 -12.65 6.55
N ASP A 246 -5.25 -13.19 5.43
CA ASP A 246 -5.24 -14.64 5.17
C ASP A 246 -3.81 -15.20 5.12
N ILE A 247 -2.92 -14.50 4.44
CA ILE A 247 -1.51 -14.89 4.31
C ILE A 247 -0.77 -14.79 5.65
N VAL A 248 -0.99 -13.71 6.41
CA VAL A 248 -0.39 -13.54 7.74
C VAL A 248 -0.94 -14.58 8.72
N ALA A 249 -2.24 -14.87 8.68
CA ALA A 249 -2.86 -15.89 9.52
C ALA A 249 -2.30 -17.28 9.22
N ALA A 250 -2.09 -17.63 7.95
CA ALA A 250 -1.42 -18.87 7.56
C ALA A 250 -0.01 -18.98 8.16
N ALA A 251 0.79 -17.90 8.10
CA ALA A 251 2.12 -17.86 8.69
C ALA A 251 2.10 -17.98 10.23
N ALA A 252 1.02 -17.56 10.88
CA ALA A 252 0.83 -17.64 12.34
C ALA A 252 0.27 -18.99 12.83
N GLY A 253 0.31 -20.03 11.99
CA GLY A 253 -0.28 -21.33 12.30
C GLY A 253 -1.78 -21.34 12.05
N GLY A 254 -2.18 -20.96 10.83
CA GLY A 254 -3.57 -20.97 10.39
C GLY A 254 -4.24 -22.35 10.51
N THR A 255 -5.57 -22.39 10.45
CA THR A 255 -6.34 -23.65 10.43
C THR A 255 -6.12 -24.43 9.12
N ALA A 256 -6.42 -25.74 9.13
CA ALA A 256 -6.25 -26.61 7.96
C ALA A 256 -7.03 -26.14 6.71
N ASP A 257 -8.15 -25.43 6.89
CA ASP A 257 -9.02 -24.93 5.81
C ASP A 257 -8.49 -23.65 5.14
N ILE A 258 -7.35 -23.10 5.57
CA ILE A 258 -6.82 -21.82 5.08
C ILE A 258 -6.04 -21.96 3.78
N ALA A 259 -5.65 -23.17 3.37
CA ALA A 259 -4.84 -23.38 2.17
C ALA A 259 -5.50 -22.81 0.89
N GLU A 260 -6.80 -23.03 0.69
CA GLU A 260 -7.55 -22.45 -0.43
C GLU A 260 -7.69 -20.93 -0.31
N GLY A 261 -7.84 -20.42 0.92
CA GLY A 261 -7.86 -18.99 1.22
C GLY A 261 -6.54 -18.30 0.84
N VAL A 262 -5.40 -18.93 1.13
CA VAL A 262 -4.07 -18.42 0.77
C VAL A 262 -3.90 -18.35 -0.74
N GLU A 263 -4.24 -19.41 -1.50
CA GLU A 263 -4.10 -19.36 -2.97
C GLU A 263 -4.98 -18.23 -3.57
N ARG A 264 -6.21 -18.07 -3.06
CA ARG A 264 -7.10 -16.98 -3.47
C ARG A 264 -6.50 -15.62 -3.14
N ALA A 265 -5.97 -15.46 -1.93
CA ALA A 265 -5.32 -14.23 -1.48
C ALA A 265 -4.10 -13.89 -2.33
N GLU A 266 -3.20 -14.85 -2.58
CA GLU A 266 -2.05 -14.68 -3.45
C GLU A 266 -2.47 -14.22 -4.85
N ARG A 267 -3.46 -14.89 -5.45
CA ARG A 267 -3.96 -14.54 -6.78
C ARG A 267 -4.53 -13.13 -6.81
N HIS A 268 -5.28 -12.73 -5.79
CA HIS A 268 -5.81 -11.37 -5.66
C HIS A 268 -4.67 -10.33 -5.60
N LEU A 269 -3.69 -10.55 -4.73
CA LEU A 269 -2.55 -9.65 -4.53
C LEU A 269 -1.68 -9.53 -5.78
N TYR A 270 -1.31 -10.65 -6.40
CA TYR A 270 -0.58 -10.65 -7.67
C TYR A 270 -1.34 -9.91 -8.78
N LEU A 271 -2.65 -10.17 -8.92
CA LEU A 271 -3.47 -9.50 -9.92
C LEU A 271 -3.47 -7.98 -9.70
N ALA A 272 -3.67 -7.52 -8.47
CA ALA A 272 -3.66 -6.10 -8.13
C ALA A 272 -2.29 -5.45 -8.41
N MET A 273 -1.17 -6.10 -8.07
CA MET A 273 0.17 -5.61 -8.38
C MET A 273 0.43 -5.50 -9.88
N ILE A 274 0.02 -6.52 -10.65
CA ILE A 274 0.21 -6.54 -12.10
C ILE A 274 -0.67 -5.46 -12.75
N LYS A 275 -1.93 -5.33 -12.33
CA LYS A 275 -2.84 -4.27 -12.83
C LYS A 275 -2.29 -2.87 -12.56
N ARG A 276 -1.76 -2.60 -11.36
CA ARG A 276 -1.08 -1.35 -11.04
C ARG A 276 0.13 -1.09 -11.95
N ARG A 277 0.99 -2.08 -12.12
CA ARG A 277 2.16 -1.98 -13.01
C ARG A 277 1.74 -1.70 -14.46
N ILE A 278 0.64 -2.30 -14.91
CA ILE A 278 0.05 -2.03 -16.22
C ILE A 278 -0.40 -0.57 -16.32
N ALA A 279 -1.17 -0.09 -15.34
CA ALA A 279 -1.65 1.30 -15.29
C ALA A 279 -0.48 2.31 -15.37
N ASP A 280 0.59 2.08 -14.63
CA ASP A 280 1.78 2.94 -14.59
C ASP A 280 2.59 2.94 -15.91
N ASN A 281 2.30 2.01 -16.84
CA ASN A 281 3.12 1.77 -18.03
C ASN A 281 2.28 1.65 -19.32
N LEU A 282 1.05 2.15 -19.34
CA LEU A 282 0.15 2.04 -20.51
C LEU A 282 0.73 2.66 -21.80
N GLU A 283 1.61 3.65 -21.66
CA GLU A 283 2.25 4.40 -22.75
C GLU A 283 3.64 3.89 -23.14
N THR A 284 4.11 2.82 -22.51
CA THR A 284 5.43 2.25 -22.77
C THR A 284 5.32 0.91 -23.49
N ASP A 285 6.40 0.49 -24.13
CA ASP A 285 6.52 -0.86 -24.69
C ASP A 285 6.88 -1.92 -23.62
N ALA A 286 6.97 -1.52 -22.34
CA ALA A 286 7.44 -2.37 -21.26
C ALA A 286 6.42 -3.44 -20.81
N LEU A 287 5.21 -3.47 -21.38
CA LEU A 287 4.11 -4.36 -20.98
C LEU A 287 4.11 -5.73 -21.66
N GLY A 288 5.27 -6.26 -22.03
CA GLY A 288 5.38 -7.60 -22.62
C GLY A 288 5.11 -8.71 -21.61
N VAL A 289 4.47 -9.80 -22.04
CA VAL A 289 4.22 -11.01 -21.21
C VAL A 289 5.50 -11.50 -20.51
N SER A 290 6.61 -11.56 -21.24
CA SER A 290 7.91 -12.00 -20.70
C SER A 290 8.48 -11.02 -19.66
N GLU A 291 8.24 -9.71 -19.81
CA GLU A 291 8.67 -8.72 -18.82
C GLU A 291 7.89 -8.89 -17.53
N LEU A 292 6.56 -9.00 -17.61
CA LEU A 292 5.70 -9.18 -16.44
C LEU A 292 6.01 -10.48 -15.70
N CYS A 293 6.16 -11.60 -16.43
CA CYS A 293 6.54 -12.89 -15.83
C CYS A 293 7.89 -12.80 -15.09
N ARG A 294 8.88 -12.14 -15.70
CA ARG A 294 10.21 -11.97 -15.09
C ARG A 294 10.16 -11.03 -13.88
N HIS A 295 9.41 -9.93 -13.98
CA HIS A 295 9.31 -8.93 -12.94
C HIS A 295 8.60 -9.48 -11.68
N PHE A 296 7.48 -10.18 -11.86
CA PHE A 296 6.70 -10.74 -10.76
C PHE A 296 7.10 -12.18 -10.38
N GLN A 297 8.09 -12.77 -11.06
CA GLN A 297 8.56 -14.14 -10.85
C GLN A 297 7.46 -15.20 -10.96
N ILE A 298 6.53 -15.03 -11.90
CA ILE A 298 5.43 -15.96 -12.15
C ILE A 298 5.54 -16.63 -13.52
N SER A 299 4.92 -17.80 -13.66
CA SER A 299 4.84 -18.48 -14.94
C SER A 299 3.88 -17.76 -15.91
N ARG A 300 4.07 -17.98 -17.22
CA ARG A 300 3.11 -17.50 -18.24
C ARG A 300 1.71 -18.06 -18.04
N ALA A 301 1.59 -19.33 -17.64
CA ALA A 301 0.32 -19.97 -17.35
C ALA A 301 -0.40 -19.28 -16.19
N THR A 302 0.32 -18.97 -15.10
CA THR A 302 -0.19 -18.20 -13.97
C THR A 302 -0.68 -16.82 -14.43
N LEU A 303 0.13 -16.09 -15.20
CA LEU A 303 -0.23 -14.77 -15.70
C LEU A 303 -1.50 -14.80 -16.56
N TYR A 304 -1.64 -15.78 -17.46
CA TYR A 304 -2.87 -15.91 -18.25
C TYR A 304 -4.08 -16.23 -17.39
N ARG A 305 -3.94 -17.16 -16.45
CA ARG A 305 -4.99 -17.56 -15.51
C ARG A 305 -5.48 -16.40 -14.63
N LEU A 306 -4.58 -15.48 -14.26
CA LEU A 306 -4.93 -14.27 -13.50
C LEU A 306 -5.83 -13.30 -14.28
N PHE A 307 -5.72 -13.26 -15.62
CA PHE A 307 -6.48 -12.35 -16.48
C PHE A 307 -7.62 -13.03 -17.25
N GLU A 308 -7.95 -14.30 -16.98
CA GLU A 308 -9.06 -15.01 -17.64
C GLU A 308 -10.38 -14.26 -17.48
N ALA A 309 -10.70 -13.80 -16.27
CA ALA A 309 -11.90 -13.03 -15.97
C ALA A 309 -11.95 -11.67 -16.70
N ASP A 310 -10.79 -11.11 -17.07
CA ASP A 310 -10.67 -9.84 -17.80
C ASP A 310 -10.68 -10.03 -19.33
N GLY A 311 -10.91 -11.25 -19.83
CA GLY A 311 -10.85 -11.58 -21.26
C GLY A 311 -9.41 -11.72 -21.80
N GLY A 312 -8.44 -11.89 -20.91
CA GLY A 312 -7.02 -12.03 -21.19
C GLY A 312 -6.23 -10.73 -21.09
N LEU A 313 -4.93 -10.85 -20.81
CA LEU A 313 -4.03 -9.72 -20.58
C LEU A 313 -4.02 -8.68 -21.71
N ALA A 314 -3.94 -9.13 -22.97
CA ALA A 314 -3.92 -8.22 -24.12
C ALA A 314 -5.24 -7.46 -24.31
N HIS A 315 -6.36 -8.08 -23.95
CA HIS A 315 -7.66 -7.42 -23.93
C HIS A 315 -7.70 -6.37 -22.82
N TYR A 316 -7.32 -6.75 -21.60
CA TYR A 316 -7.26 -5.84 -20.46
C TYR A 316 -6.38 -4.61 -20.74
N VAL A 317 -5.14 -4.78 -21.21
CA VAL A 317 -4.22 -3.66 -21.52
C VAL A 317 -4.83 -2.73 -22.59
N ARG A 318 -5.49 -3.28 -23.61
CA ARG A 318 -6.17 -2.48 -24.64
C ARG A 318 -7.31 -1.68 -24.03
N GLU A 319 -8.12 -2.29 -23.17
CA GLU A 319 -9.23 -1.64 -22.49
C GLU A 319 -8.75 -0.47 -21.62
N GLN A 320 -7.65 -0.65 -20.87
CA GLN A 320 -7.03 0.40 -20.06
C GLN A 320 -6.48 1.55 -20.90
N ARG A 321 -5.80 1.24 -22.02
CA ARG A 321 -5.34 2.26 -22.99
C ARG A 321 -6.49 3.06 -23.57
N LEU A 322 -7.64 2.43 -23.85
CA LEU A 322 -8.83 3.13 -24.32
C LEU A 322 -9.45 4.03 -23.24
N ASN A 323 -9.47 3.61 -21.97
CA ASN A 323 -9.91 4.45 -20.85
C ASN A 323 -9.03 5.69 -20.72
N LEU A 324 -7.70 5.51 -20.74
CA LEU A 324 -6.75 6.62 -20.71
C LEU A 324 -6.90 7.55 -21.92
N ALA A 325 -7.15 7.00 -23.12
CA ALA A 325 -7.45 7.81 -24.30
C ALA A 325 -8.67 8.70 -24.09
N PHE A 326 -9.75 8.14 -23.55
CA PHE A 326 -10.98 8.87 -23.28
C PHE A 326 -10.73 10.00 -22.27
N GLN A 327 -10.09 9.69 -21.14
CA GLN A 327 -9.73 10.70 -20.13
C GLN A 327 -8.89 11.84 -20.71
N ARG A 328 -7.92 11.51 -21.57
CA ARG A 328 -7.11 12.52 -22.27
C ARG A 328 -7.92 13.39 -23.21
N LEU A 329 -8.86 12.79 -23.95
CA LEU A 329 -9.71 13.53 -24.88
C LEU A 329 -10.72 14.45 -24.18
N LEU A 330 -11.04 14.19 -22.91
CA LEU A 330 -11.80 15.12 -22.08
C LEU A 330 -10.97 16.34 -21.63
N SER A 331 -9.64 16.24 -21.64
CA SER A 331 -8.77 17.33 -21.20
C SER A 331 -8.65 18.43 -22.27
N PRO A 332 -8.74 19.72 -21.91
CA PRO A 332 -8.53 20.84 -22.84
C PRO A 332 -7.17 20.79 -23.55
N ALA A 333 -6.15 20.26 -22.87
CA ALA A 333 -4.80 20.10 -23.43
C ALA A 333 -4.70 19.09 -24.60
N ALA A 334 -5.79 18.35 -24.89
CA ALA A 334 -5.87 17.43 -26.01
C ALA A 334 -6.52 18.04 -27.27
N GLN A 335 -7.03 19.27 -27.22
CA GLN A 335 -7.65 19.94 -28.37
C GLN A 335 -6.64 20.17 -29.50
N ASP A 336 -5.40 20.53 -29.16
CA ASP A 336 -4.34 20.80 -30.15
C ASP A 336 -3.55 19.56 -30.61
N LYS A 337 -3.80 18.38 -30.00
CA LYS A 337 -3.06 17.16 -30.32
C LYS A 337 -3.73 16.37 -31.45
N ARG A 338 -2.94 15.90 -32.41
CA ARG A 338 -3.46 15.03 -33.48
C ARG A 338 -3.88 13.69 -32.87
N LEU A 339 -5.02 13.14 -33.33
CA LEU A 339 -5.52 11.85 -32.86
C LEU A 339 -4.52 10.70 -33.12
N ILE A 340 -3.72 10.81 -34.19
CA ILE A 340 -2.66 9.85 -34.50
C ILE A 340 -1.54 9.86 -33.45
N ASP A 341 -1.16 11.03 -32.93
CA ASP A 341 -0.13 11.14 -31.89
C ASP A 341 -0.63 10.50 -30.58
N LEU A 342 -1.92 10.67 -30.28
CA LEU A 342 -2.56 10.00 -29.13
C LEU A 342 -2.56 8.48 -29.31
N ALA A 343 -2.92 7.98 -30.50
CA ALA A 343 -2.94 6.54 -30.79
C ALA A 343 -1.53 5.92 -30.69
N VAL A 344 -0.52 6.59 -31.23
CA VAL A 344 0.90 6.17 -31.16
C VAL A 344 1.40 6.20 -29.72
N GLY A 345 1.12 7.28 -28.97
CA GLY A 345 1.52 7.39 -27.56
C GLY A 345 0.91 6.29 -26.67
N LEU A 346 -0.30 5.84 -27.01
CA LEU A 346 -0.99 4.72 -26.35
C LEU A 346 -0.69 3.36 -27.00
N ARG A 347 0.32 3.29 -27.87
CA ARG A 347 0.85 2.05 -28.46
C ARG A 347 -0.17 1.25 -29.28
N PHE A 348 -1.08 1.93 -29.98
CA PHE A 348 -1.87 1.31 -31.03
C PHE A 348 -1.05 1.23 -32.33
N SER A 349 -1.21 0.12 -33.07
CA SER A 349 -0.47 -0.13 -34.31
C SER A 349 -0.87 0.78 -35.47
N SER A 350 -2.10 1.32 -35.44
CA SER A 350 -2.59 2.30 -36.40
C SER A 350 -3.75 3.11 -35.83
N ASP A 351 -3.98 4.28 -36.42
CA ASP A 351 -5.14 5.15 -36.16
C ASP A 351 -6.47 4.42 -36.41
N SER A 352 -6.57 3.65 -37.48
CA SER A 352 -7.76 2.89 -37.86
C SER A 352 -8.10 1.82 -36.82
N THR A 353 -7.08 1.15 -36.28
CA THR A 353 -7.23 0.17 -35.20
C THR A 353 -7.71 0.84 -33.92
N PHE A 354 -7.10 1.98 -33.57
CA PHE A 354 -7.48 2.77 -32.41
C PHE A 354 -8.94 3.27 -32.51
N ILE A 355 -9.31 3.93 -33.61
CA ILE A 355 -10.65 4.49 -33.82
C ILE A 355 -11.72 3.39 -33.77
N ARG A 356 -11.48 2.25 -34.43
CA ARG A 356 -12.43 1.12 -34.40
C ARG A 356 -12.58 0.55 -33.00
N ALA A 357 -11.48 0.36 -32.26
CA ALA A 357 -11.52 -0.15 -30.89
C ALA A 357 -12.21 0.83 -29.94
N PHE A 358 -11.91 2.13 -30.05
CA PHE A 358 -12.53 3.20 -29.27
C PHE A 358 -14.03 3.28 -29.52
N ARG A 359 -14.46 3.26 -30.81
CA ARG A 359 -15.88 3.23 -31.18
C ARG A 359 -16.59 1.98 -30.70
N ARG A 360 -15.94 0.82 -30.74
CA ARG A 360 -16.52 -0.43 -30.22
C ARG A 360 -16.80 -0.33 -28.72
N LYS A 361 -15.89 0.26 -27.95
CA LYS A 361 -16.02 0.40 -26.49
C LYS A 361 -17.03 1.49 -26.10
N PHE A 362 -16.83 2.70 -26.61
CA PHE A 362 -17.58 3.89 -26.17
C PHE A 362 -18.75 4.27 -27.07
N GLY A 363 -18.88 3.66 -28.25
CA GLY A 363 -19.98 3.88 -29.22
C GLY A 363 -19.89 5.15 -30.05
N LEU A 364 -18.82 5.91 -29.89
CA LEU A 364 -18.46 7.06 -30.71
C LEU A 364 -16.97 7.02 -31.01
N THR A 365 -16.55 7.75 -32.03
CA THR A 365 -15.15 7.91 -32.41
C THR A 365 -14.43 8.90 -31.49
N PRO A 366 -13.09 8.84 -31.42
CA PRO A 366 -12.29 9.82 -30.70
C PRO A 366 -12.56 11.28 -31.12
N GLY A 367 -12.85 11.51 -32.42
CA GLY A 367 -13.18 12.83 -32.96
C GLY A 367 -14.53 13.35 -32.46
N GLU A 368 -15.56 12.51 -32.49
CA GLU A 368 -16.89 12.86 -31.95
C GLU A 368 -16.83 13.17 -30.44
N LEU A 369 -15.95 12.50 -29.67
CA LEU A 369 -15.77 12.79 -28.24
C LEU A 369 -15.16 14.18 -28.04
N ARG A 370 -14.17 14.52 -28.85
CA ARG A 370 -13.51 15.82 -28.81
C ARG A 370 -14.49 16.93 -29.12
N GLU A 371 -15.26 16.82 -30.19
CA GLU A 371 -16.29 17.81 -30.56
C GLU A 371 -17.35 17.99 -29.45
N LEU A 372 -17.76 16.89 -28.80
CA LEU A 372 -18.68 16.92 -27.68
C LEU A 372 -18.08 17.65 -26.47
N THR A 373 -16.81 17.37 -26.16
CA THR A 373 -16.07 18.02 -25.06
C THR A 373 -15.90 19.51 -25.34
N ASP A 374 -15.57 19.89 -26.57
CA ASP A 374 -15.38 21.29 -27.00
C ASP A 374 -16.68 22.08 -26.94
N THR A 375 -17.80 21.45 -27.30
CA THR A 375 -19.13 22.04 -27.15
C THR A 375 -19.49 22.22 -25.68
N TRP A 376 -19.28 21.20 -24.85
CA TRP A 376 -19.55 21.26 -23.42
C TRP A 376 -18.75 22.36 -22.71
N LEU A 377 -17.45 22.44 -23.00
CA LEU A 377 -16.57 23.44 -22.42
C LEU A 377 -17.00 24.86 -22.80
N ARG A 378 -17.43 25.08 -24.05
CA ARG A 378 -17.98 26.36 -24.52
C ARG A 378 -19.29 26.72 -23.83
N GLU A 379 -20.16 25.76 -23.55
CA GLU A 379 -21.49 26.00 -22.97
C GLU A 379 -21.47 26.17 -21.44
N THR A 380 -20.62 25.41 -20.74
CA THR A 380 -20.64 25.35 -19.26
C THR A 380 -19.40 25.93 -18.59
N GLY A 381 -18.32 26.17 -19.35
CA GLY A 381 -17.02 26.58 -18.80
C GLY A 381 -16.31 25.49 -17.98
N ALA A 382 -16.82 24.25 -17.96
CA ALA A 382 -16.29 23.16 -17.17
C ALA A 382 -15.99 21.92 -18.04
N ILE A 383 -15.03 21.11 -17.59
CA ILE A 383 -14.73 19.81 -18.20
C ILE A 383 -15.76 18.79 -17.69
N PRO A 384 -16.45 18.04 -18.56
CA PRO A 384 -17.37 17.03 -18.11
C PRO A 384 -16.63 15.88 -17.42
N ALA A 385 -17.17 15.40 -16.28
CA ALA A 385 -16.65 14.21 -15.63
C ALA A 385 -16.85 12.98 -16.53
N PHE A 386 -15.92 12.02 -16.44
CA PHE A 386 -15.91 10.79 -17.24
C PHE A 386 -17.27 10.06 -17.22
N ASP A 387 -17.81 9.81 -16.02
CA ASP A 387 -19.07 9.10 -15.84
C ASP A 387 -20.27 9.87 -16.39
N THR A 388 -20.24 11.21 -16.30
CA THR A 388 -21.30 12.06 -16.83
C THR A 388 -21.43 11.90 -18.34
N VAL A 389 -20.30 11.87 -19.05
CA VAL A 389 -20.29 11.66 -20.51
C VAL A 389 -20.78 10.26 -20.84
N LEU A 390 -20.30 9.22 -20.14
CA LEU A 390 -20.74 7.84 -20.37
C LEU A 390 -22.25 7.66 -20.12
N HIS A 391 -22.79 8.24 -19.06
CA HIS A 391 -24.23 8.20 -18.76
C HIS A 391 -25.07 8.89 -19.84
N GLN A 392 -24.65 10.05 -20.33
CA GLN A 392 -25.36 10.72 -21.42
C GLN A 392 -25.34 9.91 -22.72
N LEU A 393 -24.21 9.31 -23.05
CA LEU A 393 -24.08 8.45 -24.23
C LEU A 393 -24.95 7.20 -24.12
N ALA A 394 -25.02 6.58 -22.94
CA ALA A 394 -25.91 5.46 -22.68
C ALA A 394 -27.39 5.85 -22.88
N ARG A 395 -27.82 7.02 -22.38
CA ARG A 395 -29.20 7.53 -22.60
C ARG A 395 -29.50 7.80 -24.07
N ARG A 396 -28.57 8.39 -24.83
CA ARG A 396 -28.74 8.64 -26.28
C ARG A 396 -28.87 7.36 -27.11
N ARG A 397 -28.24 6.26 -26.68
CA ARG A 397 -28.42 4.96 -27.33
C ARG A 397 -29.79 4.36 -27.01
N ALA A 398 -30.23 4.44 -25.75
CA ALA A 398 -31.53 3.92 -25.33
C ALA A 398 -32.72 4.68 -25.96
N SER A 399 -32.54 5.95 -26.35
CA SER A 399 -33.58 6.72 -27.07
C SER A 399 -33.60 6.50 -28.59
N ARG A 400 -32.64 5.73 -29.14
CA ARG A 400 -32.51 5.44 -30.58
C ARG A 400 -32.78 3.97 -30.93
N SER A 401 -32.86 3.09 -29.92
CA SER A 401 -33.37 1.71 -30.01
C SER A 401 -34.86 1.71 -29.72
#